data_AF-A0A533HTQ0-F1
#
_entry.id   AF-A0A533HTQ0-F1
#
_cell.length_a   1.000
_cell.length_b   1.000
_cell.length_c   1.000
_cell.angle_alpha   90.00
_cell.angle_beta   90.00
_cell.angle_gamma   90.00
#
_symmetry.space_group_name_H-M   'P 1'
#
loop_
_entity.id
_entity.type
_entity.pdbx_description
1 polymer ?
#
loop_
_entity_poly.entity_id
_entity_poly.type
_entity_poly.pdbx_seq_one_letter_code
_entity_poly.pdbx_strand_id
1 'polypeptide(L)' 'MKLTDENRIEMYRLKKEGYSYKELSKKFEIDPSNVKYMVK' A
#
# COMPACT_ATOMS: atom_id res chain seq x y z
N MET A 1 13.52 4.82 -0.65
CA MET A 1 12.25 5.46 -1.05
C MET A 1 11.55 5.93 0.22
N LYS A 2 11.52 7.24 0.51
CA LYS A 2 10.77 7.76 1.66
C LYS A 2 9.30 7.84 1.23
N LEU A 3 8.52 6.80 1.55
CA LEU A 3 7.08 6.89 1.41
C LEU A 3 6.61 7.96 2.40
N THR A 4 6.12 9.07 1.86
CA THR A 4 5.51 10.15 2.64
C THR A 4 4.30 9.59 3.40
N ASP A 5 3.96 10.18 4.55
CA ASP A 5 2.81 9.74 5.36
C ASP A 5 1.50 9.70 4.54
N GLU A 6 1.40 10.53 3.50
CA GLU A 6 0.32 10.52 2.51
C GLU A 6 0.18 9.18 1.78
N ASN A 7 1.29 8.57 1.34
CA ASN A 7 1.24 7.26 0.66
C ASN A 7 0.74 6.16 1.59
N ARG A 8 1.03 6.28 2.90
CA ARG A 8 0.51 5.35 3.90
C ARG A 8 -0.99 5.52 4.10
N ILE A 9 -1.46 6.77 4.22
CA ILE A 9 -2.89 7.10 4.33
C ILE A 9 -3.66 6.57 3.11
N GLU A 10 -3.12 6.80 1.91
CA GLU A 10 -3.74 6.35 0.66
C GLU A 10 -3.77 4.82 0.55
N MET A 11 -2.69 4.11 0.90
CA MET A 11 -2.69 2.65 0.95
C MET A 11 -3.76 2.08 1.89
N TYR A 12 -3.97 2.68 3.06
CA TYR A 12 -5.02 2.25 3.99
C TYR A 12 -6.44 2.50 3.44
N ARG A 13 -6.67 3.64 2.75
CA ARG A 13 -7.97 3.92 2.10
C ARG A 13 -8.27 2.90 1.03
N LEU A 14 -7.34 2.65 0.12
CA LEU A 14 -7.49 1.68 -0.97
C LEU A 14 -7.68 0.25 -0.42
N LYS A 15 -6.98 -0.12 0.66
CA LYS A 15 -7.21 -1.42 1.30
C LYS A 15 -8.65 -1.58 1.80
N LYS A 16 -9.23 -0.51 2.38
CA LYS A 16 -10.63 -0.48 2.84
C LYS A 16 -11.62 -0.54 1.67
N GLU A 17 -11.27 0.03 0.53
CA GLU A 17 -12.06 -0.06 -0.71
C GLU A 17 -12.02 -1.44 -1.38
N GLY A 18 -11.18 -2.36 -0.88
CA GLY A 18 -11.12 -3.74 -1.34
C GLY A 18 -9.92 -4.06 -2.23
N TYR A 19 -9.00 -3.11 -2.43
CA TYR A 19 -7.78 -3.37 -3.19
C TYR A 19 -6.96 -4.51 -2.58
N SER A 20 -6.43 -5.35 -3.46
CA SER A 20 -5.52 -6.44 -3.09
C SER A 20 -4.09 -5.93 -2.89
N TYR A 21 -3.29 -6.69 -2.15
CA TYR A 21 -1.87 -6.35 -1.95
C TYR A 21 -1.07 -6.29 -3.26
N LYS A 22 -1.47 -7.07 -4.29
CA LYS A 22 -0.82 -7.03 -5.61
C LYS A 22 -1.11 -5.73 -6.35
N GLU A 23 -2.34 -5.23 -6.27
CA GLU A 23 -2.71 -3.96 -6.91
C GLU A 23 -2.06 -2.77 -6.22
N LEU A 24 -2.03 -2.78 -4.89
CA LEU A 24 -1.30 -1.78 -4.10
C LEU A 24 0.20 -1.82 -4.40
N SER A 25 0.79 -3.01 -4.45
CA SER A 25 2.20 -3.21 -4.80
C SER A 25 2.54 -2.59 -6.15
N LYS A 26 1.71 -2.83 -7.17
CA LYS A 26 1.89 -2.26 -8.50
C LYS A 26 1.69 -0.74 -8.53
N LYS A 27 0.71 -0.21 -7.79
CA LYS A 27 0.39 1.23 -7.76
C LYS A 27 1.47 2.07 -7.09
N PHE A 28 2.07 1.55 -6.01
CA PHE A 28 3.09 2.27 -5.25
C PHE A 28 4.52 1.83 -5.59
N GLU A 29 4.68 0.88 -6.52
CA GLU A 29 5.96 0.26 -6.87
C GLU A 29 6.69 -0.31 -5.64
N ILE A 30 5.92 -0.91 -4.73
CA ILE A 30 6.39 -1.51 -3.47
C ILE A 30 6.26 -3.02 -3.57
N ASP A 31 7.19 -3.78 -3.00
CA ASP A 31 7.05 -5.24 -2.89
C ASP A 31 5.76 -5.64 -2.13
N PRO A 32 4.99 -6.64 -2.60
CA PRO A 32 3.76 -7.07 -1.93
C PRO A 32 3.95 -7.44 -0.44
N SER A 33 5.12 -7.95 -0.07
CA SER A 33 5.48 -8.29 1.31
C SER A 33 5.60 -7.03 2.17
N ASN A 34 6.17 -5.96 1.62
CA ASN A 34 6.24 -4.66 2.28
C ASN A 34 4.85 -4.01 2.40
N VAL A 35 4.02 -4.09 1.36
CA VAL A 35 2.62 -3.63 1.44
C VAL A 35 1.88 -4.38 2.55
N LYS A 36 2.04 -5.70 2.65
CA LYS A 36 1.44 -6.50 3.72
C LYS A 36 1.91 -6.06 5.12
N TYR A 37 3.19 -5.70 5.28
CA TYR A 37 3.71 -5.18 6.55
C TYR A 37 3.12 -3.80 6.89
N MET A 38 2.96 -2.94 5.89
CA MET A 38 2.52 -1.55 6.08
C MET A 38 1.02 -1.42 6.35
N VAL A 39 0.21 -2.32 5.77
CA VAL A 39 -1.24 -2.32 5.89
C VAL A 39 -1.73 -3.38 6.91
N LYS A 40 -0.80 -3.96 7.68
CA LYS A 40 -1.13 -4.79 8.84
C LYS A 40 -1.90 -4.00 9.89
#